data_AF-B6WAR7-F1
#
_entry.id   AF-B6WAR7-F1
#
_cell.length_a   1.000
_cell.length_b   1.000
_cell.length_c   1.000
_cell.angle_alpha   90.00
_cell.angle_beta   90.00
_cell.angle_gamma   90.00
#
_symmetry.space_group_name_H-M   'P 1'
#
loop_
_entity.id
_entity.type
_entity.pdbx_description
1 polymer ?
#
loop_
_entity_poly.entity_id
_entity_poly.type
_entity_poly.pdbx_seq_one_letter_code
_entity_poly.pdbx_strand_id
1 'polypeptide(L)'
;MDDIKDIRENINKVDDKIIKLLEERFDLSKKVRAYKISHNKKVYDPIREKEILKKIQEKNPEYGKYFVKIYQEIMDQSKNLQRNDKNYGLLGKKLGHSYSKIIHEKIGYYDYQYFEKNQEDLDDFFEKKDFKGINVTIPYKEKVIKYLDFVSNKAKKNWGCKYNCK
;
A
#
# COMPACT_ATOMS: atom_id res chain seq x y z
N MET A 1 -42.15 10.50 -21.83
CA MET A 1 -40.80 11.07 -21.63
C MET A 1 -40.62 11.07 -20.13
N ASP A 2 -39.65 10.32 -19.62
CA ASP A 2 -39.50 10.16 -18.18
C ASP A 2 -39.17 11.50 -17.53
N ASP A 3 -39.75 11.80 -16.36
CA ASP A 3 -39.38 13.01 -15.61
C ASP A 3 -37.94 12.87 -15.11
N ILE A 4 -37.24 14.00 -14.98
CA ILE A 4 -35.87 14.04 -14.46
C ILE A 4 -35.80 13.43 -13.06
N LYS A 5 -36.88 13.51 -12.27
CA LYS A 5 -36.99 12.87 -10.96
C LYS A 5 -36.97 11.35 -11.07
N ASP A 6 -37.77 10.78 -11.96
CA ASP A 6 -37.85 9.32 -12.18
C ASP A 6 -36.51 8.75 -12.67
N ILE A 7 -35.84 9.48 -13.59
CA ILE A 7 -34.51 9.10 -14.09
C ILE A 7 -33.49 9.09 -12.94
N ARG A 8 -33.49 10.12 -12.07
CA ARG A 8 -32.59 10.20 -10.93
C ARG A 8 -32.86 9.12 -9.89
N GLU A 9 -34.12 8.78 -9.64
CA GLU A 9 -34.46 7.66 -8.76
C GLU A 9 -33.95 6.33 -9.32
N ASN A 10 -34.01 6.13 -10.63
CA ASN A 10 -33.46 4.94 -11.26
C ASN A 10 -31.92 4.90 -11.19
N ILE A 11 -31.25 6.05 -11.31
CA ILE A 11 -29.80 6.16 -11.07
C ILE A 11 -29.46 5.75 -9.64
N ASN A 12 -30.16 6.28 -8.64
CA ASN A 12 -29.90 5.93 -7.23
C ASN A 12 -30.03 4.42 -6.98
N LYS A 13 -31.07 3.78 -7.55
CA LYS A 13 -31.25 2.31 -7.46
C LYS A 13 -30.12 1.52 -8.12
N VAL A 14 -29.52 2.06 -9.19
CA VAL A 14 -28.34 1.46 -9.83
C VAL A 14 -27.10 1.68 -8.97
N ASP A 15 -26.90 2.87 -8.42
CA ASP A 15 -25.77 3.21 -7.55
C ASP A 15 -25.75 2.33 -6.30
N ASP A 16 -26.90 2.09 -5.67
CA ASP A 16 -27.01 1.15 -4.54
C ASP A 16 -26.54 -0.27 -4.90
N LYS A 17 -26.79 -0.72 -6.13
CA LYS A 17 -26.31 -2.02 -6.61
C LYS A 17 -24.81 -1.98 -6.89
N ILE A 18 -24.30 -0.89 -7.47
CA ILE A 18 -22.88 -0.70 -7.73
C ILE A 18 -22.11 -0.76 -6.41
N ILE A 19 -22.58 -0.05 -5.37
CA ILE A 19 -21.94 -0.05 -4.04
C ILE A 19 -21.86 -1.48 -3.48
N LYS A 20 -22.97 -2.21 -3.45
CA LYS A 20 -23.00 -3.61 -2.95
C LYS A 20 -22.05 -4.52 -3.72
N LEU A 21 -22.00 -4.40 -5.05
CA LEU A 21 -21.09 -5.18 -5.90
C LEU A 21 -19.62 -4.81 -5.67
N LEU A 22 -19.31 -3.54 -5.40
CA LEU A 22 -17.96 -3.09 -5.07
C LEU A 22 -17.51 -3.64 -3.71
N GLU A 23 -18.38 -3.61 -2.69
CA GLU A 23 -18.11 -4.21 -1.38
C GLU A 23 -17.78 -5.70 -1.51
N GLU A 24 -18.65 -6.46 -2.19
CA GLU A 24 -18.43 -7.88 -2.45
C GLU A 24 -17.10 -8.13 -3.17
N ARG A 25 -16.82 -7.33 -4.22
CA ARG A 25 -15.56 -7.42 -4.98
C ARG A 25 -14.33 -7.14 -4.11
N PHE A 26 -14.41 -6.19 -3.19
CA PHE A 26 -13.32 -5.88 -2.27
C PHE A 26 -13.07 -7.01 -1.28
N ASP A 27 -14.13 -7.64 -0.76
CA ASP A 27 -13.99 -8.80 0.11
C ASP A 27 -13.42 -10.02 -0.60
N LEU A 28 -13.82 -10.27 -1.86
CA LEU A 28 -13.17 -11.27 -2.70
C LEU A 28 -11.69 -10.98 -2.92
N SER A 29 -11.33 -9.71 -3.10
CA SER A 29 -9.94 -9.30 -3.28
C SER A 29 -9.10 -9.55 -2.02
N LYS A 30 -9.66 -9.32 -0.81
CA LYS A 30 -9.02 -9.69 0.47
C LYS A 30 -8.79 -11.21 0.57
N LYS A 31 -9.77 -12.03 0.16
CA LYS A 31 -9.64 -13.50 0.14
C LYS A 31 -8.54 -13.96 -0.81
N VAL A 32 -8.47 -13.39 -2.02
CA VAL A 32 -7.39 -13.68 -2.98
C VAL A 32 -6.01 -13.35 -2.39
N ARG A 33 -5.88 -12.21 -1.70
CA ARG A 33 -4.64 -11.84 -1.03
C ARG A 33 -4.25 -12.86 0.05
N ALA A 34 -5.17 -13.24 0.93
CA ALA A 34 -4.91 -14.23 1.99
C ALA A 34 -4.46 -15.59 1.40
N TYR A 35 -5.09 -16.01 0.31
CA TYR A 35 -4.69 -17.21 -0.42
C TYR A 35 -3.27 -17.10 -1.00
N LYS A 36 -2.95 -15.99 -1.68
CA LYS A 36 -1.62 -15.79 -2.26
C LYS A 36 -0.52 -15.78 -1.20
N ILE A 37 -0.77 -15.16 -0.04
CA ILE A 37 0.17 -15.14 1.09
C ILE A 37 0.40 -16.54 1.65
N SER A 38 -0.66 -17.30 1.95
CA SER A 38 -0.55 -18.66 2.51
C SER A 38 0.15 -19.65 1.58
N HIS A 39 0.13 -19.39 0.26
CA HIS A 39 0.78 -20.23 -0.75
C HIS A 39 2.09 -19.64 -1.28
N ASN A 40 2.64 -18.63 -0.60
CA ASN A 40 3.90 -17.95 -0.98
C ASN A 40 3.93 -17.43 -2.44
N LYS A 41 2.76 -17.03 -2.97
CA LYS A 41 2.60 -16.45 -4.31
C LYS A 41 2.67 -14.93 -4.25
N LYS A 42 3.17 -14.30 -5.32
CA LYS A 42 3.21 -12.83 -5.44
C LYS A 42 1.79 -12.24 -5.46
N VAL A 43 1.55 -11.25 -4.59
CA VAL A 43 0.27 -10.54 -4.50
C VAL A 43 -0.02 -9.76 -5.79
N TYR A 44 0.98 -9.02 -6.30
CA TYR A 44 0.92 -8.30 -7.56
C TYR A 44 1.01 -9.24 -8.76
N ASP A 45 0.06 -9.11 -9.69
CA ASP A 45 -0.03 -9.92 -10.91
C ASP A 45 -0.50 -9.05 -12.10
N PRO A 46 0.44 -8.38 -12.80
CA PRO A 46 0.10 -7.46 -13.88
C PRO A 46 -0.47 -8.15 -15.12
N ILE A 47 -0.13 -9.43 -15.33
CA ILE A 47 -0.62 -10.22 -16.46
C ILE A 47 -2.12 -10.43 -16.26
N ARG A 48 -2.52 -10.85 -15.06
CA ARG A 48 -3.93 -11.03 -14.71
C ARG A 48 -4.73 -9.72 -14.83
N GLU A 49 -4.18 -8.60 -14.37
CA GLU A 49 -4.85 -7.29 -14.49
C GLU A 49 -5.07 -6.92 -15.97
N LYS A 50 -4.03 -7.06 -16.81
CA LYS A 50 -4.12 -6.78 -18.26
C LYS A 50 -5.15 -7.67 -18.96
N GLU A 51 -5.23 -8.94 -18.61
CA GLU A 51 -6.24 -9.86 -19.16
C GLU A 51 -7.67 -9.45 -18.81
N ILE A 52 -7.91 -8.98 -17.58
CA ILE A 52 -9.24 -8.53 -17.15
C ILE A 52 -9.65 -7.29 -17.95
N LEU A 53 -8.77 -6.30 -18.08
CA LEU A 53 -9.05 -5.07 -18.81
C LEU A 53 -9.32 -5.33 -20.29
N LYS A 54 -8.54 -6.21 -20.93
CA LYS A 54 -8.78 -6.64 -22.31
C LYS A 54 -10.17 -7.28 -22.47
N LYS A 55 -10.53 -8.21 -21.57
CA LYS A 55 -11.85 -8.85 -21.60
C LYS A 55 -13.01 -7.87 -21.42
N ILE A 56 -12.84 -6.84 -20.60
CA ILE A 56 -13.86 -5.79 -20.40
C ILE A 56 -14.03 -4.95 -21.66
N GLN A 57 -12.93 -4.56 -22.30
CA GLN A 57 -12.95 -3.83 -23.56
C GLN A 57 -13.68 -4.62 -24.65
N GLU A 58 -13.33 -5.91 -24.82
CA GLU A 58 -13.88 -6.76 -25.88
C GLU A 58 -15.36 -7.12 -25.67
N LYS A 59 -15.79 -7.31 -24.42
CA LYS A 59 -17.17 -7.64 -24.09
C LYS A 59 -18.14 -6.47 -24.19
N ASN A 60 -17.65 -5.23 -24.21
CA ASN A 60 -18.47 -4.02 -24.19
C ASN A 60 -18.07 -3.09 -25.34
N PRO A 61 -18.53 -3.32 -26.58
CA PRO A 61 -18.10 -2.54 -27.74
C PRO A 61 -18.39 -1.04 -27.62
N GLU A 62 -19.51 -0.68 -27.01
CA GLU A 62 -19.97 0.71 -26.88
C GLU A 62 -19.27 1.46 -25.74
N TYR A 63 -19.25 0.87 -24.53
CA TYR A 63 -18.77 1.53 -23.32
C TYR A 63 -17.44 1.00 -22.78
N GLY A 64 -16.87 -0.04 -23.38
CA GLY A 64 -15.70 -0.76 -22.85
C GLY A 64 -14.50 0.15 -22.57
N LYS A 65 -14.24 1.13 -23.44
CA LYS A 65 -13.15 2.10 -23.24
C LYS A 65 -13.28 2.92 -21.95
N TYR A 66 -14.51 3.19 -21.51
CA TYR A 66 -14.78 3.89 -20.26
C TYR A 66 -14.68 2.92 -19.08
N PHE A 67 -15.21 1.70 -19.24
CA PHE A 67 -15.13 0.67 -18.21
C PHE A 67 -13.69 0.27 -17.89
N VAL A 68 -12.78 0.23 -18.86
CA VAL A 68 -11.35 -0.05 -18.61
C VAL A 68 -10.79 0.90 -17.55
N LYS A 69 -11.04 2.20 -17.67
CA LYS A 69 -10.56 3.20 -16.70
C LYS A 69 -11.18 2.99 -15.31
N ILE A 70 -12.50 2.76 -15.26
CA ILE A 70 -13.22 2.51 -14.02
C ILE A 70 -12.68 1.25 -13.33
N TYR A 71 -12.50 0.16 -14.06
CA TYR A 71 -11.99 -1.09 -13.50
C TYR A 71 -10.54 -1.01 -13.05
N GLN A 72 -9.71 -0.24 -13.76
CA GLN A 72 -8.36 0.06 -13.30
C GLN A 72 -8.38 0.78 -11.95
N GLU A 73 -9.21 1.81 -11.81
CA GLU A 73 -9.40 2.52 -10.54
C GLU A 73 -9.91 1.59 -9.43
N ILE A 74 -10.91 0.75 -9.71
CA ILE A 74 -11.41 -0.23 -8.73
C ILE A 74 -10.31 -1.21 -8.30
N MET A 75 -9.45 -1.67 -9.22
CA MET A 75 -8.30 -2.52 -8.89
C MET A 75 -7.29 -1.78 -8.01
N ASP A 76 -7.01 -0.52 -8.33
CA ASP A 76 -6.08 0.32 -7.58
C ASP A 76 -6.59 0.62 -6.18
N GLN A 77 -7.86 0.99 -6.02
CA GLN A 77 -8.49 1.18 -4.71
C GLN A 77 -8.57 -0.11 -3.91
N SER A 78 -8.82 -1.25 -4.54
CA SER A 78 -8.74 -2.55 -3.88
C SER A 78 -7.33 -2.85 -3.36
N LYS A 79 -6.27 -2.52 -4.12
CA LYS A 79 -4.88 -2.61 -3.66
C LYS A 79 -4.62 -1.64 -2.50
N ASN A 80 -5.16 -0.42 -2.56
CA ASN A 80 -5.03 0.60 -1.51
C ASN A 80 -5.71 0.18 -0.20
N LEU A 81 -6.93 -0.37 -0.26
CA LEU A 81 -7.63 -0.88 0.93
C LEU A 81 -6.83 -1.99 1.62
N GLN A 82 -6.13 -2.81 0.83
CA GLN A 82 -5.25 -3.87 1.33
C GLN A 82 -3.91 -3.33 1.87
N ARG A 83 -3.65 -2.02 1.81
CA ARG A 83 -2.47 -1.38 2.43
C ARG A 83 -2.56 -1.25 3.95
N ASN A 84 -3.65 -1.71 4.58
CA ASN A 84 -3.69 -1.91 6.02
C ASN A 84 -2.90 -3.17 6.40
N ASP A 85 -1.59 -3.05 6.36
CA ASP A 85 -0.77 -3.22 7.54
C ASP A 85 0.69 -2.93 7.18
N LYS A 86 1.45 -2.51 8.19
CA LYS A 86 2.91 -2.53 8.30
C LYS A 86 3.58 -1.16 8.12
N ASN A 87 3.64 -0.43 9.23
CA ASN A 87 4.43 0.76 9.53
C ASN A 87 5.91 0.62 9.08
N TYR A 88 6.14 0.73 7.78
CA TYR A 88 7.46 0.86 7.19
C TYR A 88 7.76 2.34 7.01
N GLY A 89 9.01 2.75 7.21
CA GLY A 89 9.32 4.17 7.04
C GLY A 89 10.77 4.55 7.18
N LEU A 90 11.03 5.85 7.14
CA LEU A 90 12.33 6.45 7.35
C LEU A 90 12.30 7.27 8.64
N LEU A 91 13.25 7.03 9.54
CA LEU A 91 13.45 7.77 10.78
C LEU A 91 14.54 8.83 10.62
N GLY A 92 14.28 10.05 11.07
CA GLY A 92 15.23 11.18 11.03
C GLY A 92 14.62 12.49 11.53
N LYS A 93 15.35 13.62 11.41
CA LYS A 93 14.87 14.93 11.89
C LYS A 93 13.98 15.67 10.88
N LYS A 94 14.47 15.78 9.63
CA LYS A 94 13.80 16.46 8.52
C LYS A 94 13.92 15.59 7.28
N LEU A 95 12.80 15.05 6.82
CA LEU A 95 12.70 14.00 5.81
C LEU A 95 11.85 14.40 4.60
N GLY A 96 11.20 15.57 4.62
CA GLY A 96 10.34 16.05 3.53
C GLY A 96 10.98 16.01 2.12
N HIS A 97 12.30 16.12 2.00
CA HIS A 97 13.03 16.04 0.73
C HIS A 97 13.57 14.65 0.37
N SER A 98 13.26 13.62 1.15
CA SER A 98 13.82 12.29 0.94
C SER A 98 13.16 11.58 -0.25
N TYR A 99 13.95 11.12 -1.20
CA TYR A 99 13.45 10.27 -2.29
C TYR A 99 13.08 8.86 -1.83
N SER A 100 13.46 8.47 -0.60
CA SER A 100 13.24 7.13 -0.06
C SER A 100 11.75 6.77 -0.06
N LYS A 101 10.86 7.69 0.32
CA LYS A 101 9.41 7.45 0.31
C LYS A 101 8.89 7.12 -1.08
N ILE A 102 9.20 7.97 -2.05
CA ILE A 102 8.78 7.81 -3.46
C ILE A 102 9.28 6.46 -4.02
N ILE A 103 10.52 6.08 -3.73
CA ILE A 103 11.12 4.84 -4.21
C ILE A 103 10.44 3.63 -3.58
N HIS A 104 10.27 3.62 -2.27
CA HIS A 104 9.68 2.49 -1.54
C HIS A 104 8.20 2.29 -1.87
N GLU A 105 7.43 3.35 -2.03
CA GLU A 105 6.02 3.27 -2.46
C GLU A 105 5.90 2.73 -3.89
N LYS A 106 6.82 3.09 -4.80
CA LYS A 106 6.83 2.60 -6.18
C LYS A 106 7.26 1.14 -6.31
N ILE A 107 8.22 0.69 -5.51
CA ILE A 107 8.81 -0.66 -5.63
C ILE A 107 8.09 -1.67 -4.73
N GLY A 108 7.71 -1.25 -3.53
CA GLY A 108 7.30 -2.13 -2.45
C GLY A 108 5.82 -2.48 -2.43
N TYR A 109 4.96 -1.70 -3.10
CA TYR A 109 3.51 -1.78 -2.94
C TYR A 109 3.06 -1.79 -1.47
N TYR A 110 3.82 -1.12 -0.59
CA TYR A 110 3.49 -0.88 0.82
C TYR A 110 3.56 0.62 1.12
N ASP A 111 2.84 1.05 2.15
CA ASP A 111 2.92 2.42 2.64
C ASP A 111 4.28 2.66 3.31
N TYR A 112 4.87 3.83 3.05
CA TYR A 112 6.18 4.20 3.57
C TYR A 112 6.14 5.61 4.15
N GLN A 113 6.24 5.70 5.47
CA GLN A 113 6.03 6.95 6.19
C GLN A 113 7.34 7.60 6.64
N TYR A 114 7.24 8.88 7.01
CA TYR A 114 8.33 9.58 7.68
C TYR A 114 8.08 9.59 9.18
N PHE A 115 9.03 9.05 9.93
CA PHE A 115 9.12 9.19 11.36
C PHE A 115 10.06 10.36 11.66
N GLU A 116 9.53 11.59 11.57
CA GLU A 116 10.29 12.78 11.96
C GLU A 116 10.29 12.91 13.49
N LYS A 117 11.45 12.67 14.11
CA LYS A 117 11.62 12.65 15.57
C LYS A 117 12.90 13.36 15.97
N ASN A 118 12.92 14.01 17.14
CA ASN A 118 14.18 14.44 17.72
C ASN A 118 14.92 13.23 18.29
N GLN A 119 16.22 13.39 18.55
CA GLN A 119 17.03 12.30 19.08
C GLN A 119 16.65 11.89 20.52
N GLU A 120 16.01 12.81 21.25
CA GLU A 120 15.50 12.58 22.61
C GLU A 120 14.26 11.69 22.60
N ASP A 121 13.45 11.75 21.54
CA ASP A 121 12.20 10.98 21.41
C ASP A 121 12.44 9.52 20.95
N LEU A 122 13.70 9.10 20.80
CA LEU A 122 14.02 7.79 20.25
C LEU A 122 13.70 6.66 21.22
N ASP A 123 13.92 6.85 22.51
CA ASP A 123 13.64 5.81 23.52
C ASP A 123 12.16 5.43 23.49
N ASP A 124 11.25 6.41 23.61
CA ASP A 124 9.81 6.22 23.49
C ASP A 124 9.39 5.56 22.17
N PHE A 125 10.02 5.96 21.06
CA PHE A 125 9.70 5.43 19.74
C PHE A 125 10.06 3.95 19.60
N PHE A 126 11.24 3.55 20.07
CA PHE A 126 11.70 2.17 20.04
C PHE A 126 11.08 1.30 21.14
N GLU A 127 10.54 1.88 22.21
CA GLU A 127 9.76 1.16 23.21
C GLU A 127 8.35 0.83 22.70
N LYS A 128 7.67 1.79 22.06
CA LYS A 128 6.32 1.58 21.49
C LYS A 128 6.31 0.55 20.37
N LYS A 129 7.40 0.45 19.60
CA LYS A 129 7.57 -0.51 18.49
C LYS A 129 6.43 -0.49 17.49
N ASP A 130 5.88 0.70 17.28
CA ASP A 130 4.82 0.93 16.32
C ASP A 130 5.39 1.02 14.90
N PHE A 131 6.27 0.08 14.54
CA PHE A 131 6.85 -0.08 13.20
C PHE A 131 7.17 -1.54 12.89
N LYS A 132 7.09 -1.91 11.61
CA LYS A 132 7.46 -3.26 11.15
C LYS A 132 8.80 -3.30 10.40
N GLY A 133 9.33 -2.13 10.04
CA GLY A 133 10.70 -2.00 9.55
C GLY A 133 11.00 -0.55 9.18
N ILE A 134 12.12 -0.03 9.62
CA ILE A 134 12.47 1.36 9.34
C ILE A 134 13.86 1.44 8.74
N ASN A 135 14.04 2.36 7.80
CA ASN A 135 15.35 2.89 7.48
C ASN A 135 15.64 4.05 8.44
N VAL A 136 16.91 4.32 8.69
CA VAL A 136 17.34 5.35 9.66
C VAL A 136 18.38 6.24 8.98
N THR A 137 18.23 7.56 9.07
CA THR A 137 19.21 8.52 8.53
C THR A 137 20.42 8.67 9.44
N ILE A 138 21.51 9.24 8.92
CA ILE A 138 22.61 9.75 9.74
C ILE A 138 22.19 11.13 10.28
N PRO A 139 22.46 11.47 11.56
CA PRO A 139 23.23 10.73 12.58
C PRO A 139 22.43 9.73 13.43
N TYR A 140 21.14 9.55 13.19
CA TYR A 140 20.27 8.69 14.00
C TYR A 140 20.75 7.23 14.06
N LYS A 141 21.45 6.74 13.04
CA LYS A 141 22.04 5.39 13.04
C LYS A 141 22.97 5.13 14.23
N GLU A 142 23.73 6.11 14.71
CA GLU A 142 24.61 5.93 15.88
C GLU A 142 23.80 5.62 17.14
N LYS A 143 22.75 6.42 17.37
CA LYS A 143 21.91 6.31 18.55
C LYS A 143 21.03 5.07 18.52
N VAL A 144 20.65 4.60 17.34
CA VAL A 144 19.75 3.46 17.21
C VAL A 144 20.43 2.12 17.53
N ILE A 145 21.77 2.05 17.50
CA ILE A 145 22.53 0.81 17.76
C ILE A 145 22.13 0.13 19.08
N LYS A 146 21.82 0.91 20.14
CA LYS A 146 21.42 0.34 21.44
C LYS A 146 20.08 -0.41 21.41
N TYR A 147 19.22 -0.16 20.42
CA TYR A 147 17.92 -0.83 20.28
C TYR A 147 17.98 -2.06 19.37
N LEU A 148 19.16 -2.43 18.86
CA LEU A 148 19.30 -3.51 17.89
C LEU A 148 19.63 -4.83 18.57
N ASP A 149 18.89 -5.88 18.20
CA ASP A 149 19.20 -7.25 18.64
C ASP A 149 20.50 -7.78 17.98
N PHE A 150 20.79 -7.35 16.75
CA PHE A 150 21.95 -7.81 16.00
C PHE A 150 22.48 -6.75 15.03
N VAL A 151 23.81 -6.64 14.93
CA VAL A 151 24.50 -5.81 13.94
C VAL A 151 25.54 -6.64 13.21
N SER A 152 25.34 -6.83 11.90
CA SER A 152 26.28 -7.57 11.06
C SER A 152 27.67 -6.91 10.99
N ASN A 153 28.72 -7.71 10.79
CA ASN A 153 30.10 -7.20 10.64
C ASN A 153 30.24 -6.21 9.48
N LYS A 154 29.46 -6.39 8.40
CA LYS A 154 29.42 -5.47 7.27
C LYS A 154 28.77 -4.13 7.64
N ALA A 155 27.70 -4.17 8.44
CA ALA A 155 27.04 -2.96 8.94
C ALA A 155 27.94 -2.18 9.91
N LYS A 156 28.73 -2.86 10.76
CA LYS A 156 29.73 -2.23 11.62
C LYS A 156 30.82 -1.48 10.84
N LYS A 157 31.25 -2.02 9.69
CA LYS A 157 32.30 -1.42 8.84
C LYS A 157 31.80 -0.27 7.95
N ASN A 158 30.58 -0.36 7.43
CA ASN A 158 30.12 0.55 6.36
C ASN A 158 28.90 1.41 6.75
N TRP A 159 28.40 1.31 7.99
CA TRP A 159 27.19 2.03 8.46
C TRP A 159 25.94 1.82 7.58
N GLY A 160 25.93 0.75 6.80
CA GLY A 160 24.79 0.31 5.99
C GLY A 160 23.92 -0.61 6.82
N CYS A 161 22.72 -0.18 7.17
CA CYS A 161 21.85 -0.92 8.07
C CYS A 161 20.54 -1.32 7.38
N LYS A 162 20.22 -2.61 7.43
CA LYS A 162 18.90 -3.17 7.13
C LYS A 162 18.39 -3.77 8.44
N TYR A 163 17.30 -3.24 8.99
CA TYR A 163 16.87 -3.53 10.36
C TYR A 163 15.74 -4.58 10.40
N ASN A 164 15.92 -5.59 11.26
CA ASN A 164 14.86 -6.29 11.98
C ASN A 164 15.02 -5.83 13.44
N CYS A 165 14.06 -5.10 13.99
CA CYS A 165 13.97 -4.83 15.42
C CYS A 165 12.77 -5.62 15.96
N LYS A 166 12.90 -6.23 17.15
CA LYS A 166 11.81 -6.93 17.86
C LYS A 166 10.49 -6.17 17.82
#